data_AF-A0A3D4ZUT0-F1
#
_entry.id   AF-A0A3D4ZUT0-F1
#
_cell.length_a   1.000
_cell.length_b   1.000
_cell.length_c   1.000
_cell.angle_alpha   90.00
_cell.angle_beta   90.00
_cell.angle_gamma   90.00
#
_symmetry.space_group_name_H-M   'P 1'
#
loop_
_entity.id
_entity.type
_entity.pdbx_description
1 polymer ?
#
loop_
_entity_poly.entity_id
_entity_poly.type
_entity_poly.pdbx_seq_one_letter_code
_entity_poly.pdbx_strand_id
1 'polypeptide(L)'
;PAIDDSDEPFPYKTIVWAGIIGFIVMMAIAVQAGMWLWVAGVYFIIILLFAVTYARLRAEAGSPMVWLFPIMKQWEMMYHIGGSAVLQRGTGWGNLTIFSMFYWLSRGFFPTMAGYQIESSRIAQEGRINQKTMVYWLIAALLIGLLGAYVMHLQAYYSYGANVLEGGTTEGGSRVQAAAASWKLVSAWVGAHSAPDRPRLIAGVVGFLFTTMLVVLRSMFLRFPLHPLGFVMITSYGGPVWGPFFIVWVIKSIVLRVGGMKLYRQLIPFFLGLILGHFFMAGVVWGSISLYNEMYNRYGVWFG
;
A
#
# COMPACT_ATOMS: atom_id res chain seq x y z
N PRO A 1 14.12 -28.21 17.88
CA PRO A 1 13.18 -29.02 17.07
C PRO A 1 13.35 -28.69 15.57
N ALA A 2 13.60 -29.70 14.73
CA ALA A 2 13.55 -29.52 13.28
C ALA A 2 12.08 -29.30 12.89
N ILE A 3 11.76 -28.15 12.31
CA ILE A 3 10.43 -27.83 11.79
C ILE A 3 10.32 -28.54 10.44
N ASP A 4 9.28 -29.36 10.25
CA ASP A 4 8.95 -29.96 8.95
C ASP A 4 8.39 -28.88 8.04
N ASP A 5 9.07 -28.61 6.92
CA ASP A 5 8.73 -27.63 5.91
C ASP A 5 8.54 -28.25 4.52
N SER A 6 8.22 -29.55 4.47
CA SER A 6 8.03 -30.30 3.23
C SER A 6 6.84 -29.83 2.39
N ASP A 7 5.77 -29.35 3.04
CA ASP A 7 4.56 -28.82 2.38
C ASP A 7 4.67 -27.34 1.99
N GLU A 8 5.76 -26.66 2.35
CA GLU A 8 5.99 -25.25 2.02
C GLU A 8 6.64 -25.06 0.65
N PRO A 9 6.42 -23.92 -0.04
CA PRO A 9 7.03 -23.65 -1.34
C PRO A 9 8.57 -23.63 -1.27
N PHE A 10 9.11 -23.09 -0.19
CA PHE A 10 10.54 -23.06 0.07
C PHE A 10 10.79 -23.32 1.55
N PRO A 11 11.95 -23.92 1.88
CA PRO A 11 12.33 -24.08 3.27
C PRO A 11 12.33 -22.75 4.01
N TYR A 12 11.89 -22.73 5.27
CA TYR A 12 11.79 -21.49 6.05
C TYR A 12 13.13 -20.75 6.13
N LYS A 13 14.23 -21.50 6.25
CA LYS A 13 15.60 -20.95 6.25
C LYS A 13 15.89 -20.16 4.98
N THR A 14 15.49 -20.68 3.82
CA THR A 14 15.69 -20.02 2.53
C THR A 14 14.91 -18.72 2.44
N ILE A 15 13.65 -18.70 2.90
CA ILE A 15 12.80 -17.50 2.91
C ILE A 15 13.39 -16.43 3.82
N VAL A 16 13.84 -16.82 5.03
CA VAL A 16 14.48 -15.88 5.97
C VAL A 16 15.75 -15.28 5.38
N TRP A 17 16.63 -16.10 4.79
CA TRP A 17 17.84 -15.60 4.15
C TRP A 17 17.54 -14.72 2.94
N ALA A 18 16.55 -15.07 2.11
CA ALA A 18 16.12 -14.23 0.99
C ALA A 18 15.62 -12.86 1.47
N GLY A 19 14.85 -12.82 2.57
CA GLY A 19 14.41 -11.57 3.19
C GLY A 19 15.56 -10.73 3.73
N ILE A 20 16.53 -11.35 4.43
CA ILE A 20 17.72 -10.67 4.95
C ILE A 20 18.56 -10.11 3.81
N ILE A 21 18.85 -10.93 2.79
CA ILE A 21 19.63 -10.51 1.61
C ILE A 21 18.90 -9.38 0.88
N GLY A 22 17.59 -9.49 0.67
CA GLY A 22 16.78 -8.43 0.06
C GLY A 22 16.87 -7.11 0.83
N PHE A 23 16.77 -7.16 2.17
CA PHE A 23 16.93 -5.98 3.01
C PHE A 23 18.35 -5.39 2.92
N ILE A 24 19.39 -6.22 2.94
CA ILE A 24 20.78 -5.77 2.79
C ILE A 24 20.99 -5.11 1.41
N VAL A 25 20.42 -5.66 0.34
CA VAL A 25 20.51 -5.09 -1.00
C VAL A 25 19.81 -3.73 -1.06
N MET A 26 18.60 -3.61 -0.50
CA MET A 26 17.89 -2.33 -0.39
C MET A 26 18.73 -1.28 0.37
N MET A 27 19.31 -1.69 1.50
CA MET A 27 20.19 -0.86 2.31
C MET A 27 21.44 -0.41 1.53
N ALA A 28 22.10 -1.34 0.85
CA ALA A 28 23.30 -1.08 0.08
C ALA A 28 23.03 -0.09 -1.06
N ILE A 29 21.93 -0.26 -1.80
CA ILE A 29 21.51 0.67 -2.86
C ILE A 29 21.29 2.07 -2.29
N ALA A 30 20.55 2.20 -1.18
CA ALA A 30 20.26 3.50 -0.59
C ALA A 30 21.53 4.21 -0.07
N VAL A 31 22.42 3.47 0.59
CA VAL A 31 23.66 4.03 1.15
C VAL A 31 24.65 4.41 0.05
N GLN A 32 24.82 3.56 -0.97
CA GLN A 32 25.67 3.88 -2.12
C GLN A 32 25.15 5.09 -2.92
N ALA A 33 23.82 5.27 -2.98
CA ALA A 33 23.22 6.45 -3.60
C ALA A 33 23.47 7.75 -2.79
N GLY A 34 23.88 7.66 -1.52
CA GLY A 34 24.22 8.80 -0.67
C GLY A 34 23.30 9.00 0.54
N MET A 35 22.40 8.06 0.83
CA MET A 35 21.57 8.07 2.03
C MET A 35 22.38 7.63 3.26
N TRP A 36 22.14 8.22 4.42
CA TRP A 36 22.79 7.77 5.65
C TRP A 36 22.25 6.40 6.09
N LEU A 37 23.15 5.55 6.60
CA LEU A 37 22.84 4.18 7.01
C LEU A 37 21.64 4.10 7.97
N TRP A 38 21.61 4.96 8.99
CA TRP A 38 20.52 4.95 9.97
C TRP A 38 19.18 5.43 9.36
N VAL A 39 19.21 6.41 8.45
CA VAL A 39 18.00 6.94 7.80
C VAL A 39 17.39 5.86 6.92
N ALA A 40 18.23 5.21 6.10
CA ALA A 40 17.80 4.11 5.24
C ALA A 40 17.28 2.93 6.07
N GLY A 41 17.98 2.56 7.14
CA GLY A 41 17.58 1.47 8.04
C GLY A 41 16.22 1.71 8.68
N VAL A 42 16.04 2.87 9.32
CA VAL A 42 14.76 3.21 9.96
C VAL A 42 13.63 3.31 8.93
N TYR A 43 13.87 3.96 7.79
CA TYR A 43 12.85 4.14 6.76
C TYR A 43 12.38 2.82 6.15
N PHE A 44 13.29 1.93 5.78
CA PHE A 44 12.92 0.62 5.23
C PHE A 44 12.28 -0.29 6.27
N ILE A 45 12.70 -0.26 7.54
CA ILE A 45 12.02 -0.98 8.62
C ILE A 45 10.58 -0.50 8.75
N ILE A 46 10.33 0.82 8.76
CA ILE A 46 8.97 1.37 8.81
C ILE A 46 8.15 0.88 7.61
N ILE A 47 8.69 0.93 6.39
CA ILE A 47 7.98 0.43 5.19
C ILE A 47 7.62 -1.06 5.35
N LEU A 48 8.56 -1.89 5.80
CA LEU A 48 8.31 -3.33 5.98
C LEU A 48 7.29 -3.61 7.09
N LEU A 49 7.31 -2.88 8.20
CA LEU A 49 6.29 -2.99 9.25
C LEU A 49 4.89 -2.66 8.72
N PHE A 50 4.79 -1.66 7.85
CA PHE A 50 3.55 -1.31 7.18
C PHE A 50 3.12 -2.39 6.18
N ALA A 51 4.05 -2.92 5.38
CA ALA A 51 3.77 -4.01 4.45
C ALA A 51 3.27 -5.27 5.16
N VAL A 52 3.89 -5.65 6.29
CA VAL A 52 3.46 -6.78 7.13
C VAL A 52 2.08 -6.52 7.74
N THR A 53 1.85 -5.31 8.25
CA THR A 53 0.54 -4.93 8.81
C THR A 53 -0.55 -4.98 7.73
N TYR A 54 -0.26 -4.48 6.53
CA TYR A 54 -1.16 -4.55 5.39
C TYR A 54 -1.42 -6.00 4.96
N ALA A 55 -0.39 -6.84 4.91
CA ALA A 55 -0.53 -8.28 4.67
C ALA A 55 -1.49 -8.94 5.67
N ARG A 56 -1.36 -8.63 6.97
CA ARG A 56 -2.28 -9.12 8.01
C ARG A 56 -3.70 -8.60 7.83
N LEU A 57 -3.85 -7.32 7.48
CA LEU A 57 -5.16 -6.75 7.16
C LEU A 57 -5.85 -7.49 6.01
N ARG A 58 -5.11 -7.80 4.95
CA ARG A 58 -5.62 -8.57 3.81
C ARG A 58 -5.96 -10.02 4.19
N ALA A 59 -5.09 -10.68 4.94
CA ALA A 59 -5.29 -12.07 5.36
C ALA A 59 -6.45 -12.25 6.35
N GLU A 60 -6.56 -11.38 7.36
CA GLU A 60 -7.52 -11.52 8.46
C GLU A 60 -8.87 -10.86 8.15
N ALA A 61 -8.88 -9.67 7.53
CA ALA A 61 -10.11 -8.92 7.29
C ALA A 61 -10.65 -9.07 5.86
N GLY A 62 -9.83 -9.54 4.90
CA GLY A 62 -10.24 -9.71 3.50
C GLY A 62 -10.66 -8.40 2.82
N SER A 63 -10.29 -7.24 3.37
CA SER A 63 -10.73 -5.94 2.87
C SER A 63 -10.18 -5.71 1.45
N PRO A 64 -11.03 -5.51 0.42
CA PRO A 64 -10.62 -5.40 -0.97
C PRO A 64 -10.16 -3.99 -1.34
N MET A 65 -9.41 -3.32 -0.46
CA MET A 65 -8.95 -1.95 -0.69
C MET A 65 -7.43 -1.89 -0.73
N VAL A 66 -6.90 -1.38 -1.84
CA VAL A 66 -5.46 -1.22 -2.07
C VAL A 66 -4.88 -0.18 -1.12
N TRP A 67 -5.60 0.90 -0.84
CA TRP A 67 -5.12 2.02 -0.03
C TRP A 67 -5.42 1.90 1.46
N LEU A 68 -5.55 0.67 1.99
CA LEU A 68 -5.86 0.41 3.39
C LEU A 68 -4.67 0.65 4.36
N PHE A 69 -3.85 1.64 4.06
CA PHE A 69 -2.72 2.08 4.86
C PHE A 69 -2.60 3.62 4.72
N PRO A 70 -2.05 4.32 5.71
CA PRO A 70 -2.05 5.77 5.67
C PRO A 70 -0.95 6.24 4.71
N ILE A 71 -1.40 6.71 3.55
CA ILE A 71 -0.58 7.13 2.41
C ILE A 71 0.47 8.15 2.87
N MET A 72 1.72 7.97 2.42
CA MET A 72 2.90 8.82 2.70
C MET A 72 3.39 8.86 4.15
N LYS A 73 2.62 8.37 5.13
CA LYS A 73 2.97 8.54 6.55
C LYS A 73 4.25 7.82 6.95
N GLN A 74 4.67 6.78 6.23
CA GLN A 74 5.96 6.12 6.46
C GLN A 74 7.14 7.07 6.22
N TRP A 75 7.03 7.94 5.22
CA TRP A 75 8.04 8.94 4.89
C TRP A 75 7.91 10.17 5.77
N GLU A 76 6.69 10.66 5.98
CA GLU A 76 6.43 11.86 6.78
C GLU A 76 6.83 11.70 8.25
N MET A 77 6.64 10.51 8.82
CA MET A 77 6.99 10.22 10.22
C MET A 77 8.48 10.44 10.51
N MET A 78 9.36 10.25 9.52
CA MET A 78 10.82 10.43 9.68
C MET A 78 11.21 11.85 10.09
N TYR A 79 10.45 12.87 9.66
CA TYR A 79 10.74 14.26 9.99
C TYR A 79 9.69 14.90 10.90
N HIS A 80 8.47 14.36 11.02
CA HIS A 80 7.50 14.88 11.99
C HIS A 80 7.93 14.68 13.44
N ILE A 81 8.67 13.60 13.74
CA ILE A 81 9.13 13.29 15.10
C ILE A 81 10.31 14.20 15.50
N GLY A 82 11.34 14.27 14.65
CA GLY A 82 12.60 14.94 14.98
C GLY A 82 12.80 16.33 14.36
N GLY A 83 11.91 16.75 13.47
CA GLY A 83 12.14 17.88 12.58
C GLY A 83 13.09 17.54 11.43
N SER A 84 13.17 18.41 10.42
CA SER A 84 14.02 18.14 9.25
C SER A 84 15.52 18.31 9.53
N ALA A 85 15.88 19.05 10.57
CA ALA A 85 17.29 19.26 10.98
C ALA A 85 18.01 17.96 11.37
N VAL A 86 17.30 16.92 11.83
CA VAL A 86 17.92 15.64 12.15
C VAL A 86 18.39 14.90 10.88
N LEU A 87 17.70 15.14 9.76
CA LEU A 87 18.00 14.55 8.45
C LEU A 87 19.02 15.36 7.64
N GLN A 88 19.47 16.49 8.19
CA GLN A 88 20.38 17.44 7.55
C GLN A 88 21.48 17.84 8.53
N ARG A 89 22.70 17.32 8.33
CA ARG A 89 23.86 17.66 9.15
C ARG A 89 24.99 18.06 8.22
N GLY A 90 25.58 19.23 8.47
CA GLY A 90 26.65 19.80 7.65
C GLY A 90 26.13 20.35 6.31
N THR A 91 27.01 20.39 5.31
CA THR A 91 26.76 21.00 3.99
C THR A 91 26.30 20.00 2.92
N GLY A 92 26.25 18.70 3.25
CA GLY A 92 25.92 17.64 2.30
C GLY A 92 24.43 17.38 2.18
N TRP A 93 23.90 17.47 0.95
CA TRP A 93 22.46 17.27 0.65
C TRP A 93 22.12 15.85 0.17
N GLY A 94 23.13 15.00 -0.06
CA GLY A 94 22.94 13.65 -0.61
C GLY A 94 21.89 12.82 0.14
N ASN A 95 21.91 12.88 1.47
CA ASN A 95 20.93 12.16 2.29
C ASN A 95 19.49 12.60 2.00
N LEU A 96 19.23 13.91 1.99
CA LEU A 96 17.89 14.45 1.74
C LEU A 96 17.44 14.24 0.29
N THR A 97 18.35 14.32 -0.67
CA THR A 97 18.07 14.05 -2.09
C THR A 97 17.59 12.62 -2.28
N ILE A 98 18.34 11.63 -1.79
CA ILE A 98 17.95 10.22 -1.93
C ILE A 98 16.72 9.88 -1.09
N PHE A 99 16.61 10.45 0.11
CA PHE A 99 15.40 10.32 0.93
C PHE A 99 14.15 10.85 0.21
N SER A 100 14.26 11.95 -0.54
CA SER A 100 13.17 12.49 -1.38
C SER A 100 12.85 11.61 -2.58
N MET A 101 13.87 11.03 -3.21
CA MET A 101 13.69 10.08 -4.30
C MET A 101 12.86 8.87 -3.84
N PHE A 102 13.14 8.32 -2.67
CA PHE A 102 12.42 7.16 -2.14
C PHE A 102 11.02 7.45 -1.61
N TYR A 103 10.51 8.67 -1.76
CA TYR A 103 9.14 9.04 -1.41
C TYR A 103 8.08 8.11 -2.05
N TRP A 104 8.32 7.63 -3.28
CA TRP A 104 7.39 6.75 -3.99
C TRP A 104 7.08 5.44 -3.24
N LEU A 105 8.00 4.95 -2.41
CA LEU A 105 7.79 3.74 -1.59
C LEU A 105 6.70 3.93 -0.52
N SER A 106 6.55 5.15 0.00
CA SER A 106 5.54 5.51 1.00
C SER A 106 4.20 5.93 0.38
N ARG A 107 4.25 6.45 -0.84
CA ARG A 107 3.05 6.88 -1.58
C ARG A 107 2.36 5.73 -2.29
N GLY A 108 3.12 4.77 -2.82
CA GLY A 108 2.66 3.84 -3.84
C GLY A 108 2.18 2.47 -3.35
N PHE A 109 2.05 1.56 -4.31
CA PHE A 109 1.58 0.19 -4.18
C PHE A 109 2.57 -0.78 -3.48
N PHE A 110 3.74 -0.32 -3.04
CA PHE A 110 4.76 -1.24 -2.56
C PHE A 110 4.31 -2.03 -1.31
N PRO A 111 3.78 -1.39 -0.24
CA PRO A 111 3.22 -2.14 0.89
C PRO A 111 2.04 -3.04 0.48
N THR A 112 1.32 -2.66 -0.57
CA THR A 112 0.13 -3.37 -1.03
C THR A 112 0.46 -4.65 -1.79
N MET A 113 1.66 -4.73 -2.38
CA MET A 113 2.14 -5.93 -3.07
C MET A 113 2.18 -7.16 -2.16
N ALA A 114 2.40 -6.97 -0.86
CA ALA A 114 2.33 -8.07 0.11
C ALA A 114 0.94 -8.73 0.16
N GLY A 115 -0.12 -7.97 -0.12
CA GLY A 115 -1.48 -8.50 -0.25
C GLY A 115 -1.64 -9.44 -1.44
N TYR A 116 -1.10 -9.07 -2.61
CA TYR A 116 -1.15 -9.94 -3.79
C TYR A 116 -0.45 -11.27 -3.55
N GLN A 117 0.70 -11.26 -2.85
CA GLN A 117 1.40 -12.51 -2.52
C GLN A 117 0.54 -13.44 -1.66
N ILE A 118 -0.12 -12.92 -0.62
CA ILE A 118 -0.99 -13.71 0.26
C ILE A 118 -2.18 -14.27 -0.51
N GLU A 119 -2.84 -13.45 -1.32
CA GLU A 119 -4.00 -13.88 -2.10
C GLU A 119 -3.62 -14.90 -3.17
N SER A 120 -2.50 -14.70 -3.88
CA SER A 120 -2.00 -15.65 -4.86
C SER A 120 -1.62 -16.98 -4.22
N SER A 121 -0.99 -16.97 -3.03
CA SER A 121 -0.74 -18.19 -2.27
C SER A 121 -2.04 -18.90 -1.88
N ARG A 122 -3.07 -18.15 -1.46
CA ARG A 122 -4.37 -18.76 -1.15
C ARG A 122 -5.06 -19.32 -2.39
N ILE A 123 -5.03 -18.61 -3.51
CA ILE A 123 -5.55 -19.08 -4.80
C ILE A 123 -4.83 -20.35 -5.23
N ALA A 124 -3.50 -20.42 -5.05
CA ALA A 124 -2.74 -21.62 -5.38
C ALA A 124 -3.19 -22.83 -4.53
N GLN A 125 -3.44 -22.63 -3.24
CA GLN A 125 -3.95 -23.68 -2.36
C GLN A 125 -5.34 -24.17 -2.78
N GLU A 126 -6.30 -23.25 -2.96
CA GLU A 126 -7.69 -23.58 -3.35
C GLU A 126 -7.75 -24.21 -4.75
N GLY A 127 -6.93 -23.71 -5.66
CA GLY A 127 -6.82 -24.21 -7.04
C GLY A 127 -5.95 -25.45 -7.19
N ARG A 128 -5.37 -25.99 -6.10
CA ARG A 128 -4.40 -27.11 -6.12
C ARG A 128 -3.24 -26.88 -7.10
N ILE A 129 -2.81 -25.63 -7.25
CA ILE A 129 -1.67 -25.22 -8.06
C ILE A 129 -0.41 -25.42 -7.21
N ASN A 130 0.67 -25.92 -7.82
CA ASN A 130 1.96 -25.99 -7.15
C ASN A 130 2.40 -24.58 -6.70
N GLN A 131 2.57 -24.39 -5.39
CA GLN A 131 2.87 -23.06 -4.84
C GLN A 131 4.25 -22.55 -5.28
N LYS A 132 5.24 -23.42 -5.52
CA LYS A 132 6.56 -23.01 -6.05
C LYS A 132 6.41 -22.40 -7.44
N THR A 133 5.63 -23.07 -8.28
CA THR A 133 5.30 -22.58 -9.63
C THR A 133 4.60 -21.23 -9.56
N MET A 134 3.65 -21.05 -8.62
CA MET A 134 3.00 -19.75 -8.40
C MET A 134 4.03 -18.66 -8.05
N VAL A 135 4.98 -18.93 -7.14
CA VAL A 135 6.02 -17.95 -6.78
C VAL A 135 6.87 -17.55 -7.99
N TYR A 136 7.31 -18.51 -8.81
CA TYR A 136 8.09 -18.19 -10.02
C TYR A 136 7.29 -17.37 -11.02
N TRP A 137 6.00 -17.65 -11.20
CA TRP A 137 5.13 -16.84 -12.06
C TRP A 137 4.91 -15.43 -11.51
N LEU A 138 4.79 -15.26 -10.19
CA LEU A 138 4.70 -13.93 -9.58
C LEU A 138 5.99 -13.13 -9.78
N ILE A 139 7.16 -13.77 -9.67
CA ILE A 139 8.45 -13.13 -9.97
C ILE A 139 8.52 -12.74 -11.45
N ALA A 140 8.15 -13.65 -12.36
CA ALA A 140 8.14 -13.36 -13.79
C ALA A 140 7.17 -12.22 -14.13
N ALA A 141 5.96 -12.25 -13.57
CA ALA A 141 4.96 -11.18 -13.76
C ALA A 141 5.45 -9.84 -13.23
N LEU A 142 6.13 -9.81 -12.09
CA LEU A 142 6.75 -8.60 -11.55
C LEU A 142 7.81 -8.04 -12.52
N LEU A 143 8.71 -8.89 -13.02
CA LEU A 143 9.79 -8.47 -13.91
C LEU A 143 9.26 -7.99 -15.27
N ILE A 144 8.34 -8.76 -15.88
CA ILE A 144 7.72 -8.40 -17.16
C ILE A 144 6.91 -7.12 -17.00
N GLY A 145 6.09 -7.02 -15.94
CA GLY A 145 5.30 -5.83 -15.65
C GLY A 145 6.16 -4.60 -15.40
N LEU A 146 7.28 -4.74 -14.68
CA LEU A 146 8.22 -3.65 -14.43
C LEU A 146 8.89 -3.17 -15.72
N LEU A 147 9.37 -4.09 -16.56
CA LEU A 147 9.98 -3.75 -17.84
C LEU A 147 8.98 -3.08 -18.78
N GLY A 148 7.77 -3.66 -18.90
CA GLY A 148 6.68 -3.07 -19.69
C GLY A 148 6.30 -1.68 -19.18
N ALA A 149 6.20 -1.50 -17.86
CA ALA A 149 5.93 -0.21 -17.26
C ALA A 149 7.03 0.81 -17.57
N TYR A 150 8.31 0.44 -17.48
CA TYR A 150 9.40 1.34 -17.85
C TYR A 150 9.36 1.74 -19.31
N VAL A 151 9.20 0.79 -20.23
CA VAL A 151 9.11 1.09 -21.67
C VAL A 151 7.96 2.03 -21.96
N MET A 152 6.75 1.71 -21.48
CA MET A 152 5.56 2.53 -21.74
C MET A 152 5.65 3.92 -21.12
N HIS A 153 6.04 4.03 -19.85
CA HIS A 153 6.10 5.33 -19.18
C HIS A 153 7.24 6.19 -19.71
N LEU A 154 8.44 5.63 -19.93
CA LEU A 154 9.56 6.41 -20.47
C LEU A 154 9.24 6.88 -21.89
N GLN A 155 8.73 6.00 -22.76
CA GLN A 155 8.34 6.39 -24.11
C GLN A 155 7.28 7.50 -24.07
N ALA A 156 6.22 7.36 -23.26
CA ALA A 156 5.21 8.40 -23.13
C ALA A 156 5.80 9.73 -22.62
N TYR A 157 6.67 9.67 -21.60
CA TYR A 157 7.27 10.87 -21.01
C TYR A 157 8.24 11.58 -21.96
N TYR A 158 9.01 10.83 -22.77
CA TYR A 158 9.92 11.42 -23.77
C TYR A 158 9.20 11.89 -25.03
N SER A 159 8.11 11.23 -25.45
CA SER A 159 7.36 11.61 -26.66
C SER A 159 6.40 12.77 -26.44
N TYR A 160 5.70 12.81 -25.29
CA TYR A 160 4.67 13.82 -25.03
C TYR A 160 5.10 14.85 -23.98
N GLY A 161 6.04 14.50 -23.11
CA GLY A 161 6.40 15.29 -21.94
C GLY A 161 5.53 14.94 -20.74
N ALA A 162 6.16 14.62 -19.60
CA ALA A 162 5.41 14.23 -18.39
C ALA A 162 4.46 15.33 -17.88
N ASN A 163 4.76 16.61 -18.14
CA ASN A 163 4.00 17.74 -17.62
C ASN A 163 2.60 17.90 -18.25
N VAL A 164 2.41 17.41 -19.48
CA VAL A 164 1.14 17.52 -20.21
C VAL A 164 0.27 16.26 -20.11
N LEU A 165 0.78 15.21 -19.47
CA LEU A 165 0.06 13.95 -19.29
C LEU A 165 -0.80 13.97 -18.01
N GLU A 166 -1.77 13.05 -17.95
CA GLU A 166 -2.68 12.86 -16.81
C GLU A 166 -3.45 14.13 -16.40
N GLY A 167 -3.95 14.89 -17.38
CA GLY A 167 -4.65 16.15 -17.15
C GLY A 167 -3.74 17.31 -16.74
N GLY A 168 -2.42 17.14 -16.84
CA GLY A 168 -1.44 18.20 -16.67
C GLY A 168 -1.44 19.18 -17.86
N THR A 169 -1.13 20.43 -17.59
CA THR A 169 -0.84 21.45 -18.61
C THR A 169 0.64 21.81 -18.57
N THR A 170 0.99 22.92 -17.93
CA THR A 170 2.38 23.37 -17.75
C THR A 170 2.99 22.87 -16.43
N GLU A 171 2.16 22.56 -15.43
CA GLU A 171 2.60 22.22 -14.07
C GLU A 171 2.64 20.72 -13.76
N GLY A 172 2.25 19.87 -14.71
CA GLY A 172 2.15 18.43 -14.49
C GLY A 172 0.82 17.97 -13.89
N GLY A 173 0.39 16.78 -14.29
CA GLY A 173 -0.76 16.09 -13.70
C GLY A 173 -0.46 15.53 -12.31
N SER A 174 -1.41 14.74 -11.79
CA SER A 174 -1.38 14.23 -10.40
C SER A 174 -0.12 13.46 -10.02
N ARG A 175 0.50 12.69 -10.94
CA ARG A 175 1.75 11.99 -10.65
C ARG A 175 2.95 12.90 -10.59
N VAL A 176 3.06 13.84 -11.54
CA VAL A 176 4.16 14.81 -11.58
C VAL A 176 4.14 15.70 -10.35
N GLN A 177 2.98 16.26 -10.00
CA GLN A 177 2.86 17.12 -8.82
C GLN A 177 3.27 16.43 -7.54
N ALA A 178 2.86 15.17 -7.37
CA ALA A 178 3.23 14.42 -6.18
C ALA A 178 4.68 13.95 -6.20
N ALA A 179 5.27 13.64 -7.35
CA ALA A 179 6.72 13.42 -7.45
C ALA A 179 7.48 14.71 -7.09
N ALA A 180 7.01 15.87 -7.55
CA ALA A 180 7.58 17.17 -7.23
C ALA A 180 7.36 17.59 -5.76
N ALA A 181 6.34 17.06 -5.08
CA ALA A 181 6.00 17.45 -3.72
C ALA A 181 7.13 17.14 -2.72
N SER A 182 7.76 15.96 -2.82
CA SER A 182 8.88 15.61 -1.95
C SER A 182 10.08 16.53 -2.19
N TRP A 183 10.38 16.84 -3.46
CA TRP A 183 11.45 17.77 -3.83
C TRP A 183 11.21 19.19 -3.38
N LYS A 184 9.99 19.72 -3.56
CA LYS A 184 9.60 21.05 -3.09
C LYS A 184 9.74 21.15 -1.56
N LEU A 185 9.32 20.11 -0.84
CA LEU A 185 9.42 20.07 0.61
C LEU A 185 10.87 20.05 1.10
N VAL A 186 11.72 19.22 0.50
CA VAL A 186 13.15 19.17 0.84
C VAL A 186 13.89 20.44 0.43
N SER A 187 13.55 21.02 -0.72
CA SER A 187 14.07 22.33 -1.14
C SER A 187 13.72 23.43 -0.13
N ALA A 188 12.51 23.41 0.45
CA ALA A 188 12.14 24.35 1.50
C ALA A 188 13.00 24.18 2.77
N TRP A 189 13.38 22.95 3.12
CA TRP A 189 14.25 22.69 4.29
C TRP A 189 15.67 23.25 4.14
N VAL A 190 16.13 23.44 2.90
CA VAL A 190 17.41 24.11 2.62
C VAL A 190 17.41 25.54 3.17
N GLY A 191 16.31 26.27 2.96
CA GLY A 191 16.17 27.66 3.40
C GLY A 191 15.77 27.78 4.87
N ALA A 192 14.89 26.92 5.35
CA ALA A 192 14.45 26.90 6.74
C ALA A 192 14.04 25.49 7.18
N HIS A 193 14.70 24.98 8.22
CA HIS A 193 14.34 23.69 8.80
C HIS A 193 12.91 23.69 9.31
N SER A 194 12.21 22.58 9.08
CA SER A 194 10.90 22.33 9.68
C SER A 194 11.09 21.83 11.11
N ALA A 195 10.41 22.48 12.06
CA ALA A 195 10.34 22.01 13.43
C ALA A 195 9.56 20.68 13.52
N PRO A 196 9.77 19.88 14.58
CA PRO A 196 8.91 18.72 14.86
C PRO A 196 7.44 19.10 14.87
N ASP A 197 6.61 18.26 14.24
CA ASP A 197 5.16 18.44 14.24
C ASP A 197 4.57 17.77 15.49
N ARG A 198 4.48 18.56 16.57
CA ARG A 198 4.00 18.07 17.87
C ARG A 198 2.58 17.49 17.81
N PRO A 199 1.59 18.14 17.15
CA PRO A 199 0.26 17.54 17.00
C PRO A 199 0.29 16.16 16.34
N ARG A 200 1.00 16.00 15.22
CA ARG A 200 1.11 14.70 14.53
C ARG A 200 1.85 13.66 15.36
N LEU A 201 2.90 14.06 16.07
CA LEU A 201 3.62 13.18 17.00
C LEU A 201 2.69 12.68 18.11
N ILE A 202 1.96 13.58 18.77
CA ILE A 202 1.02 13.23 19.83
C ILE A 202 -0.07 12.29 19.29
N ALA A 203 -0.64 12.60 18.12
CA ALA A 203 -1.64 11.73 17.49
C ALA A 203 -1.08 10.33 17.18
N GLY A 204 0.17 10.23 16.72
CA GLY A 204 0.86 8.96 16.49
C GLY A 204 1.05 8.16 17.76
N VAL A 205 1.50 8.80 18.85
CA VAL A 205 1.68 8.16 20.17
C VAL A 205 0.33 7.70 20.73
N VAL A 206 -0.70 8.54 20.67
CA VAL A 206 -2.06 8.18 21.10
C VAL A 206 -2.59 7.00 20.29
N GLY A 207 -2.41 7.02 18.96
CA GLY A 207 -2.81 5.92 18.07
C GLY A 207 -2.09 4.62 18.40
N PHE A 208 -0.79 4.66 18.70
CA PHE A 208 -0.02 3.51 19.14
C PHE A 208 -0.55 2.96 20.47
N LEU A 209 -0.70 3.82 21.48
CA LEU A 209 -1.19 3.42 22.80
C LEU A 209 -2.61 2.84 22.73
N PHE A 210 -3.50 3.46 21.96
CA PHE A 210 -4.87 3.00 21.79
C PHE A 210 -4.92 1.66 21.04
N THR A 211 -4.12 1.49 19.99
CA THR A 211 -4.04 0.21 19.26
C THR A 211 -3.50 -0.90 20.15
N THR A 212 -2.44 -0.64 20.91
CA THR A 212 -1.90 -1.61 21.88
C THR A 212 -2.93 -1.95 22.95
N MET A 213 -3.66 -0.97 23.47
CA MET A 213 -4.76 -1.19 24.40
C MET A 213 -5.83 -2.11 23.80
N LEU A 214 -6.25 -1.89 22.54
CA LEU A 214 -7.21 -2.77 21.86
C LEU A 214 -6.69 -4.20 21.69
N VAL A 215 -5.41 -4.36 21.34
CA VAL A 215 -4.78 -5.68 21.21
C VAL A 215 -4.78 -6.43 22.55
N VAL A 216 -4.39 -5.75 23.64
CA VAL A 216 -4.35 -6.33 24.99
C VAL A 216 -5.75 -6.64 25.52
N LEU A 217 -6.71 -5.72 25.36
CA LEU A 217 -8.09 -5.96 25.77
C LEU A 217 -8.69 -7.15 25.02
N ARG A 218 -8.40 -7.29 23.72
CA ARG A 218 -8.91 -8.41 22.92
C ARG A 218 -8.22 -9.74 23.25
N SER A 219 -6.97 -9.73 23.71
CA SER A 219 -6.29 -10.95 24.17
C SER A 219 -6.80 -11.43 25.53
N MET A 220 -7.22 -10.52 26.41
CA MET A 220 -7.83 -10.85 27.71
C MET A 220 -9.33 -11.16 27.59
N PHE A 221 -10.06 -10.41 26.75
CA PHE A 221 -11.50 -10.52 26.57
C PHE A 221 -11.83 -10.91 25.13
N LEU A 222 -11.98 -12.22 24.87
CA LEU A 222 -12.23 -12.76 23.54
C LEU A 222 -13.51 -12.20 22.86
N ARG A 223 -14.50 -11.76 23.65
CA ARG A 223 -15.76 -11.17 23.16
C ARG A 223 -15.73 -9.64 23.08
N PHE A 224 -14.57 -9.01 23.23
CA PHE A 224 -14.47 -7.56 23.14
C PHE A 224 -14.91 -7.07 21.75
N PRO A 225 -15.86 -6.11 21.67
CA PRO A 225 -16.51 -5.75 20.41
C PRO A 225 -15.60 -4.95 19.47
N LEU A 226 -14.61 -4.23 20.00
CA LEU A 226 -13.71 -3.41 19.18
C LEU A 226 -12.52 -4.23 18.68
N HIS A 227 -12.28 -4.18 17.37
CA HIS A 227 -11.19 -4.89 16.72
C HIS A 227 -10.03 -3.93 16.40
N PRO A 228 -8.77 -4.23 16.78
CA PRO A 228 -7.62 -3.37 16.48
C PRO A 228 -7.45 -3.14 14.97
N LEU A 229 -7.59 -4.19 14.15
CA LEU A 229 -7.58 -4.02 12.69
C LEU A 229 -8.70 -3.11 12.18
N GLY A 230 -9.90 -3.19 12.73
CA GLY A 230 -11.02 -2.31 12.35
C GLY A 230 -10.70 -0.84 12.61
N PHE A 231 -10.08 -0.56 13.76
CA PHE A 231 -9.59 0.77 14.09
C PHE A 231 -8.53 1.26 13.09
N VAL A 232 -7.49 0.45 12.82
CA VAL A 232 -6.43 0.84 11.88
C VAL A 232 -6.97 1.08 10.47
N MET A 233 -7.88 0.24 9.99
CA MET A 233 -8.50 0.41 8.66
C MET A 233 -9.22 1.75 8.53
N ILE A 234 -10.04 2.12 9.53
CA ILE A 234 -10.86 3.32 9.43
C ILE A 234 -10.01 4.59 9.55
N THR A 235 -8.99 4.58 10.41
CA THR A 235 -8.10 5.74 10.63
C THR A 235 -7.06 5.94 9.53
N SER A 236 -6.84 4.94 8.68
CA SER A 236 -5.86 5.02 7.59
C SER A 236 -6.45 5.66 6.34
N TYR A 237 -7.48 5.03 5.77
CA TYR A 237 -8.17 5.50 4.55
C TYR A 237 -9.61 4.96 4.49
N GLY A 238 -10.31 4.95 5.64
CA GLY A 238 -11.64 4.35 5.75
C GLY A 238 -12.80 5.18 5.21
N GLY A 239 -12.58 6.47 4.93
CA GLY A 239 -13.64 7.40 4.51
C GLY A 239 -14.44 6.90 3.30
N PRO A 240 -13.80 6.55 2.17
CA PRO A 240 -14.51 6.10 0.97
C PRO A 240 -15.29 4.79 1.14
N VAL A 241 -14.85 3.93 2.06
CA VAL A 241 -15.42 2.58 2.22
C VAL A 241 -16.51 2.52 3.28
N TRP A 242 -16.61 3.51 4.18
CA TRP A 242 -17.59 3.47 5.27
C TRP A 242 -19.03 3.29 4.80
N GLY A 243 -19.47 4.09 3.80
CA GLY A 243 -20.83 4.02 3.27
C GLY A 243 -21.16 2.66 2.63
N PRO A 244 -20.35 2.18 1.67
CA PRO A 244 -20.51 0.83 1.10
C PRO A 244 -20.51 -0.27 2.15
N PHE A 245 -19.61 -0.23 3.15
CA PHE A 245 -19.58 -1.21 4.23
C PHE A 245 -20.86 -1.20 5.07
N PHE A 246 -21.39 0.00 5.37
CA PHE A 246 -22.66 0.14 6.08
C PHE A 246 -23.82 -0.47 5.28
N ILE A 247 -23.91 -0.19 3.99
CA ILE A 247 -24.94 -0.76 3.10
C ILE A 247 -24.82 -2.28 3.05
N VAL A 248 -23.61 -2.82 2.85
CA VAL A 248 -23.37 -4.27 2.85
C VAL A 248 -23.74 -4.89 4.19
N TRP A 249 -23.43 -4.23 5.31
CA TRP A 249 -23.80 -4.69 6.64
C TRP A 249 -25.34 -4.74 6.81
N VAL A 250 -26.07 -3.72 6.36
CA VAL A 250 -27.55 -3.70 6.38
C VAL A 250 -28.11 -4.83 5.53
N ILE A 251 -27.68 -4.95 4.27
CA ILE A 251 -28.15 -5.98 3.34
C ILE A 251 -27.87 -7.38 3.91
N LYS A 252 -26.63 -7.62 4.36
CA LYS A 252 -26.23 -8.91 4.95
C LYS A 252 -27.05 -9.24 6.19
N SER A 253 -27.31 -8.25 7.05
CA SER A 253 -28.12 -8.42 8.25
C SER A 253 -29.56 -8.80 7.91
N ILE A 254 -30.16 -8.17 6.90
CA ILE A 254 -31.51 -8.50 6.42
C ILE A 254 -31.54 -9.92 5.84
N VAL A 255 -30.60 -10.24 4.93
CA VAL A 255 -30.49 -11.56 4.29
C VAL A 255 -30.39 -12.68 5.33
N LEU A 256 -29.53 -12.50 6.34
CA LEU A 256 -29.33 -13.50 7.40
C LEU A 256 -30.55 -13.61 8.33
N ARG A 257 -31.25 -12.51 8.63
CA ARG A 257 -32.45 -12.54 9.47
C ARG A 257 -33.67 -13.15 8.78
N VAL A 258 -33.86 -12.87 7.48
CA VAL A 258 -35.06 -13.32 6.74
C VAL A 258 -34.88 -14.74 6.20
N GLY A 259 -33.74 -15.04 5.57
CA GLY A 259 -33.54 -16.29 4.84
C GLY A 259 -32.42 -17.18 5.39
N GLY A 260 -31.76 -16.77 6.47
CA GLY A 260 -30.66 -17.51 7.07
C GLY A 260 -29.49 -17.78 6.11
N MET A 261 -28.72 -18.81 6.44
CA MET A 261 -27.53 -19.20 5.64
C MET A 261 -27.88 -19.75 4.25
N LYS A 262 -29.11 -20.25 4.04
CA LYS A 262 -29.54 -20.75 2.73
C LYS A 262 -29.65 -19.61 1.73
N LEU A 263 -30.38 -18.54 2.08
CA LEU A 263 -30.51 -17.36 1.21
C LEU A 263 -29.16 -16.68 1.00
N TYR A 264 -28.33 -16.58 2.04
CA TYR A 264 -26.98 -16.04 1.91
C TYR A 264 -26.18 -16.76 0.81
N ARG A 265 -26.15 -18.10 0.83
CA ARG A 265 -25.44 -18.89 -0.20
C ARG A 265 -26.03 -18.73 -1.59
N GLN A 266 -27.35 -18.62 -1.70
CA GLN A 266 -28.04 -18.39 -2.99
C GLN A 266 -27.73 -17.01 -3.59
N LEU A 267 -27.41 -16.01 -2.76
CA LEU A 267 -27.06 -14.67 -3.21
C LEU A 267 -25.57 -14.48 -3.53
N ILE A 268 -24.69 -15.43 -3.19
CA ILE A 268 -23.25 -15.34 -3.50
C ILE A 268 -23.02 -15.05 -5.00
N PRO A 269 -23.64 -15.76 -5.97
CA PRO A 269 -23.46 -15.48 -7.39
C PRO A 269 -23.88 -14.06 -7.80
N PHE A 270 -24.93 -13.51 -7.17
CA PHE A 270 -25.37 -12.13 -7.43
C PHE A 270 -24.32 -11.10 -7.03
N PHE A 271 -23.75 -11.22 -5.82
CA PHE A 271 -22.70 -10.30 -5.36
C PHE A 271 -21.40 -10.45 -6.16
N LEU A 272 -21.04 -11.68 -6.55
CA LEU A 272 -19.92 -11.90 -7.49
C LEU A 272 -20.18 -11.23 -8.84
N GLY A 273 -21.41 -11.33 -9.36
CA GLY A 273 -21.83 -10.62 -10.57
C GLY A 273 -21.76 -9.10 -10.43
N LEU A 274 -22.11 -8.54 -9.27
CA LEU A 274 -21.99 -7.11 -8.99
C LEU A 274 -20.52 -6.66 -8.99
N ILE A 275 -19.64 -7.43 -8.36
CA ILE A 275 -18.18 -7.18 -8.37
C ILE A 275 -17.65 -7.20 -9.81
N LEU A 276 -17.91 -8.28 -10.55
CA LEU A 276 -17.48 -8.43 -11.94
C LEU A 276 -18.05 -7.33 -12.85
N GLY A 277 -19.32 -6.98 -12.67
CA GLY A 277 -19.98 -5.91 -13.41
C GLY A 277 -19.36 -4.55 -13.12
N HIS A 278 -18.99 -4.27 -11.86
CA HIS A 278 -18.27 -3.05 -11.52
C HIS A 278 -16.87 -3.02 -12.15
N PHE A 279 -16.11 -4.12 -12.06
CA PHE A 279 -14.81 -4.25 -12.74
C PHE A 279 -14.91 -4.03 -14.25
N PHE A 280 -15.90 -4.64 -14.90
CA PHE A 280 -16.11 -4.49 -16.33
C PHE A 280 -16.50 -3.05 -16.71
N MET A 281 -17.46 -2.46 -15.97
CA MET A 281 -17.91 -1.10 -16.22
C MET A 281 -16.79 -0.07 -15.98
N ALA A 282 -16.13 -0.12 -14.83
CA ALA A 282 -15.08 0.84 -14.47
C ALA A 282 -13.80 0.64 -15.28
N GLY A 283 -13.36 -0.61 -15.45
CA GLY A 283 -12.09 -0.94 -16.08
C GLY A 283 -12.14 -0.95 -17.60
N VAL A 284 -13.17 -1.56 -18.18
CA VAL A 284 -13.26 -1.76 -19.64
C VAL A 284 -14.11 -0.69 -20.28
N VAL A 285 -15.38 -0.55 -19.86
CA VAL A 285 -16.33 0.34 -20.54
C VAL A 285 -15.94 1.80 -20.37
N TRP A 286 -15.72 2.26 -19.13
CA TRP A 286 -15.39 3.65 -18.85
C TRP A 286 -14.04 4.06 -19.44
N GLY A 287 -13.02 3.20 -19.31
CA GLY A 287 -11.72 3.40 -19.94
C GLY A 287 -11.76 3.37 -21.48
N SER A 288 -12.68 2.62 -22.08
CA SER A 288 -12.83 2.60 -23.54
C SER A 288 -13.54 3.86 -24.05
N ILE A 289 -14.50 4.40 -23.29
CA ILE A 289 -15.15 5.68 -23.63
C ILE A 289 -14.13 6.81 -23.70
N SER A 290 -13.08 6.77 -22.88
CA SER A 290 -12.02 7.80 -22.91
C SER A 290 -11.18 7.81 -24.19
N LEU A 291 -11.26 6.77 -25.01
CA LEU A 291 -10.63 6.76 -26.34
C LEU A 291 -11.39 7.62 -27.36
N TYR A 292 -12.69 7.85 -27.13
CA TYR A 292 -13.57 8.53 -28.08
C TYR A 292 -14.04 9.92 -27.58
N ASN A 293 -13.99 10.16 -26.27
CA ASN A 293 -14.41 11.43 -25.67
C ASN A 293 -13.60 11.72 -24.39
N GLU A 294 -13.29 12.99 -24.13
CA GLU A 294 -12.63 13.47 -22.91
C GLU A 294 -13.49 13.38 -21.63
N MET A 295 -14.54 12.56 -21.63
CA MET A 295 -15.46 12.40 -20.51
C MET A 295 -14.74 11.94 -19.23
N TYR A 296 -13.62 11.22 -19.37
CA TYR A 296 -12.72 10.87 -18.27
C TYR A 296 -12.16 12.09 -17.52
N ASN A 297 -11.85 13.19 -18.22
CA ASN A 297 -11.36 14.42 -17.59
C ASN A 297 -12.45 15.10 -16.73
N ARG A 298 -13.73 14.80 -16.99
CA ARG A 298 -14.88 15.34 -16.24
C ARG A 298 -15.30 14.45 -15.07
N TYR A 299 -15.23 13.14 -15.24
CA TYR A 299 -15.59 12.18 -14.21
C TYR A 299 -14.69 10.93 -14.27
N GLY A 300 -13.74 10.86 -13.33
CA GLY A 300 -12.89 9.69 -13.17
C GLY A 300 -13.62 8.60 -12.38
N VAL A 301 -13.81 7.43 -12.99
CA VAL A 301 -14.22 6.23 -12.27
C VAL A 301 -12.96 5.51 -11.83
N TRP A 302 -12.70 5.52 -10.53
CA TRP A 302 -11.52 4.91 -9.94
C TRP A 302 -11.87 3.56 -9.32
N PHE A 303 -10.98 2.59 -9.52
CA PHE A 303 -11.01 1.33 -8.81
C PHE A 303 -10.04 1.43 -7.63
N GLY A 304 -10.49 1.05 -6.43
CA GLY A 304 -9.74 1.16 -5.17
C GLY A 304 -9.64 -0.15 -4.43
#